data_AF-A0A1Q3H5J0-F1
#
_entry.id   AF-A0A1Q3H5J0-F1
#
_cell.length_a   1.000
_cell.length_b   1.000
_cell.length_c   1.000
_cell.angle_alpha   90.00
_cell.angle_beta   90.00
_cell.angle_gamma   90.00
#
_symmetry.space_group_name_H-M   'P 1'
#
loop_
_entity.id
_entity.type
_entity.pdbx_description
1 polymer ?
#
loop_
_entity_poly.entity_id
_entity_poly.type
_entity_poly.pdbx_seq_one_letter_code
_entity_poly.pdbx_strand_id
1 'polypeptide(L)'
;MIDMRSSGSRTARTWRLAGFLLVFLAALGARAEPPASKLPGRQPDSKEPWGAFLGKAAHYAIGREYQRQHPRSAVFLDADLSTIVGDGKLGNPKSLSKFVRLLRPDITDTRALVLFEIKPDDEASRSEGKAQAGHYLAALNEVVEPDKKLAGGTGFEGSLFLEFENGGALWRLSWRTPEPGVTLYRWSYRRKKPGASWKERAAQKEEEVPKEEAEQRGELAEQAIRAAYEGGERPKGFQGQVYLPADCH
;
A
#
# COMPACT_ATOMS: atom_id res chain seq x y z
N MET A 1 -64.26 13.05 -35.81
CA MET A 1 -63.82 14.24 -36.57
C MET A 1 -63.40 15.30 -35.57
N ILE A 2 -62.31 15.97 -35.91
CA ILE A 2 -61.47 16.89 -35.13
C ILE A 2 -62.21 18.19 -34.81
N ASP A 3 -62.05 18.71 -33.58
CA ASP A 3 -61.65 20.10 -33.20
C ASP A 3 -61.86 20.31 -31.68
N MET A 4 -61.20 21.17 -30.90
CA MET A 4 -60.15 22.18 -31.09
C MET A 4 -59.53 22.50 -29.71
N ARG A 5 -58.22 22.76 -29.67
CA ARG A 5 -57.39 23.55 -28.72
C ARG A 5 -57.84 23.79 -27.26
N SER A 6 -56.93 23.49 -26.31
CA SER A 6 -56.59 24.44 -25.24
C SER A 6 -55.11 24.33 -24.82
N SER A 7 -54.44 25.47 -24.72
CA SER A 7 -53.06 25.63 -24.26
C SER A 7 -53.06 26.13 -22.82
N GLY A 8 -52.31 25.49 -21.92
CA GLY A 8 -52.08 25.94 -20.55
C GLY A 8 -50.63 26.33 -20.33
N SER A 9 -50.41 27.62 -20.07
CA SER A 9 -49.12 28.30 -19.92
C SER A 9 -48.49 28.15 -18.53
N ARG A 10 -47.15 28.27 -18.52
CA ARG A 10 -46.27 28.47 -17.37
C ARG A 10 -46.71 29.64 -16.46
N THR A 11 -46.44 29.50 -15.16
CA THR A 11 -46.37 30.63 -14.22
C THR A 11 -45.17 30.45 -13.30
N ALA A 12 -44.18 31.31 -13.50
CA ALA A 12 -43.16 31.65 -12.52
C ALA A 12 -43.74 32.72 -11.57
N ARG A 13 -43.39 32.67 -10.30
CA ARG A 13 -43.57 33.80 -9.39
C ARG A 13 -42.45 33.90 -8.37
N THR A 14 -42.10 35.15 -8.13
CA THR A 14 -40.89 35.71 -7.57
C THR A 14 -41.15 36.28 -6.17
N TRP A 15 -40.07 36.31 -5.37
CA TRP A 15 -39.75 37.22 -4.24
C TRP A 15 -40.36 36.95 -2.85
N ARG A 16 -39.49 36.81 -1.84
CA ARG A 16 -39.17 37.88 -0.87
C ARG A 16 -38.10 37.45 0.15
N LEU A 17 -37.02 38.24 0.24
CA LEU A 17 -36.14 38.33 1.39
C LEU A 17 -36.91 38.92 2.58
N ALA A 18 -36.65 38.41 3.79
CA ALA A 18 -36.20 39.16 4.97
C ALA A 18 -36.59 38.43 6.27
N GLY A 19 -35.62 38.35 7.18
CA GLY A 19 -35.87 38.37 8.61
C GLY A 19 -35.97 37.02 9.31
N PHE A 20 -34.83 36.48 9.76
CA PHE A 20 -34.69 35.87 11.09
C PHE A 20 -33.21 35.90 11.48
N LEU A 21 -32.76 37.09 11.90
CA LEU A 21 -31.55 37.25 12.69
C LEU A 21 -32.02 37.55 14.12
N LEU A 22 -31.91 36.59 15.03
CA LEU A 22 -31.82 36.87 16.46
C LEU A 22 -31.34 35.63 17.22
N VAL A 23 -30.24 35.88 17.95
CA VAL A 23 -29.71 35.14 19.11
C VAL A 23 -28.89 33.88 18.83
N PHE A 24 -27.58 34.08 18.62
CA PHE A 24 -26.58 33.24 19.31
C PHE A 24 -25.38 34.13 19.69
N LEU A 25 -25.52 34.77 20.85
CA LEU A 25 -24.41 35.38 21.58
C LEU A 25 -23.89 34.37 22.61
N ALA A 26 -22.57 34.21 22.61
CA ALA A 26 -21.70 33.80 23.70
C ALA A 26 -21.70 32.32 24.15
N ALA A 27 -20.59 31.63 23.89
CA ALA A 27 -19.49 31.55 24.85
C ALA A 27 -18.25 30.92 24.22
N LEU A 28 -17.10 31.54 24.49
CA LEU A 28 -15.77 31.06 24.13
C LEU A 28 -15.48 29.70 24.79
N GLY A 29 -14.96 28.77 24.00
CA GLY A 29 -14.25 27.59 24.46
C GLY A 29 -13.23 27.21 23.40
N ALA A 30 -11.95 27.41 23.70
CA ALA A 30 -10.83 27.17 22.80
C ALA A 30 -10.87 25.76 22.19
N ARG A 31 -10.91 25.67 20.86
CA ARG A 31 -10.25 24.61 20.10
C ARG A 31 -9.62 25.27 18.90
N ALA A 32 -8.30 25.47 18.98
CA ALA A 32 -7.50 25.63 17.79
C ALA A 32 -7.79 24.42 16.89
N GLU A 33 -8.33 24.65 15.70
CA GLU A 33 -8.25 23.65 14.64
C GLU A 33 -6.76 23.36 14.42
N PRO A 34 -6.29 22.11 14.49
CA PRO A 34 -4.91 21.84 14.14
C PRO A 34 -4.74 22.22 12.67
N PRO A 35 -3.64 22.90 12.30
CA PRO A 35 -3.41 23.28 10.92
C PRO A 35 -3.39 22.00 10.08
N ALA A 36 -4.26 21.93 9.08
CA ALA A 36 -4.20 20.92 8.04
C ALA A 36 -2.83 21.03 7.37
N SER A 37 -1.88 20.18 7.75
CA SER A 37 -0.56 20.17 7.13
C SER A 37 -0.74 19.76 5.67
N LYS A 38 -0.54 20.74 4.79
CA LYS A 38 -0.41 20.57 3.35
C LYS A 38 0.93 19.91 3.10
N LEU A 39 0.98 18.58 3.15
CA LEU A 39 2.08 17.82 2.58
C LEU A 39 1.98 17.95 1.04
N PRO A 40 3.08 18.27 0.33
CA PRO A 40 3.07 18.37 -1.12
C PRO A 40 2.58 17.06 -1.76
N GLY A 41 1.53 17.16 -2.59
CA GLY A 41 0.91 16.01 -3.28
C GLY A 41 -0.48 15.59 -2.78
N ARG A 42 -0.97 16.13 -1.65
CA ARG A 42 -2.29 15.80 -1.09
C ARG A 42 -3.43 16.59 -1.75
N GLN A 43 -4.50 15.91 -2.21
CA GLN A 43 -5.78 16.60 -2.46
C GLN A 43 -6.53 16.87 -1.14
N PRO A 44 -7.15 18.05 -0.97
CA PRO A 44 -7.73 18.50 0.31
C PRO A 44 -8.84 17.61 0.90
N ASP A 45 -9.45 16.76 0.08
CA ASP A 45 -10.60 15.90 0.36
C ASP A 45 -10.26 14.39 0.37
N SER A 46 -8.97 14.02 0.34
CA SER A 46 -8.54 12.62 0.44
C SER A 46 -8.90 11.99 1.79
N LYS A 47 -9.45 10.77 1.73
CA LYS A 47 -9.82 9.91 2.88
C LYS A 47 -8.76 8.86 3.23
N GLU A 48 -7.54 8.95 2.68
CA GLU A 48 -6.50 7.92 2.87
C GLU A 48 -6.11 7.74 4.35
N PRO A 49 -6.33 6.56 4.95
CA PRO A 49 -5.91 6.27 6.31
C PRO A 49 -4.41 5.91 6.34
N TRP A 50 -3.80 5.99 7.54
CA TRP A 50 -2.42 5.59 7.88
C TRP A 50 -1.92 4.25 7.32
N GLY A 51 -2.85 3.39 6.88
CA GLY A 51 -2.56 2.22 6.07
C GLY A 51 -1.71 2.51 4.83
N ALA A 52 -1.67 3.75 4.30
CA ALA A 52 -0.79 4.12 3.19
C ALA A 52 0.71 4.00 3.53
N PHE A 53 1.15 4.45 4.72
CA PHE A 53 2.55 4.33 5.13
C PHE A 53 2.93 2.86 5.41
N LEU A 54 2.07 2.13 6.13
CA LEU A 54 2.31 0.73 6.43
C LEU A 54 2.24 -0.16 5.19
N GLY A 55 1.37 0.17 4.23
CA GLY A 55 1.30 -0.47 2.93
C GLY A 55 2.56 -0.19 2.11
N LYS A 56 2.98 1.07 1.99
CA LYS A 56 4.21 1.43 1.29
C LYS A 56 5.45 0.77 1.92
N ALA A 57 5.54 0.74 3.25
CA ALA A 57 6.59 0.03 3.97
C ALA A 57 6.57 -1.48 3.68
N ALA A 58 5.38 -2.09 3.64
CA ALA A 58 5.23 -3.51 3.31
C ALA A 58 5.65 -3.82 1.87
N HIS A 59 5.12 -3.09 0.88
CA HIS A 59 5.48 -3.28 -0.53
C HIS A 59 6.99 -3.10 -0.75
N TYR A 60 7.57 -2.05 -0.17
CA TYR A 60 9.01 -1.83 -0.23
C TYR A 60 9.80 -3.00 0.38
N ALA A 61 9.49 -3.41 1.62
CA ALA A 61 10.20 -4.48 2.30
C ALA A 61 10.11 -5.82 1.55
N ILE A 62 8.89 -6.18 1.12
CA ILE A 62 8.61 -7.45 0.44
C ILE A 62 9.31 -7.48 -0.93
N GLY A 63 9.23 -6.39 -1.70
CA GLY A 63 9.93 -6.27 -2.98
C GLY A 63 11.45 -6.37 -2.84
N ARG A 64 12.03 -5.65 -1.87
CA ARG A 64 13.48 -5.68 -1.61
C ARG A 64 13.96 -7.03 -1.10
N GLU A 65 13.16 -7.70 -0.28
CA GLU A 65 13.49 -9.04 0.17
C GLU A 65 13.44 -10.05 -0.97
N TYR A 66 12.44 -9.96 -1.86
CA TYR A 66 12.40 -10.80 -3.06
C TYR A 66 13.67 -10.62 -3.91
N GLN A 67 14.07 -9.37 -4.18
CA GLN A 67 15.31 -9.06 -4.90
C GLN A 67 16.55 -9.65 -4.22
N ARG A 68 16.64 -9.54 -2.88
CA ARG A 68 17.76 -10.07 -2.10
C ARG A 68 17.84 -11.60 -2.18
N GLN A 69 16.71 -12.29 -2.16
CA GLN A 69 16.63 -13.75 -2.30
C GLN A 69 16.91 -14.22 -3.74
N HIS A 70 16.78 -13.35 -4.73
CA HIS A 70 16.96 -13.66 -6.15
C HIS A 70 18.04 -12.76 -6.81
N PRO A 71 19.30 -12.77 -6.34
CA PRO A 71 20.32 -11.80 -6.77
C PRO A 71 20.77 -11.96 -8.24
N ARG A 72 20.39 -13.06 -8.90
CA ARG A 72 20.69 -13.34 -10.32
C ARG A 72 19.49 -13.11 -11.26
N SER A 73 18.34 -12.75 -10.70
CA SER A 73 17.11 -12.49 -11.45
C SER A 73 17.02 -11.02 -11.88
N ALA A 74 16.34 -10.79 -13.00
CA ALA A 74 15.95 -9.45 -13.43
C ALA A 74 14.60 -9.12 -12.79
N VAL A 75 14.64 -8.46 -11.64
CA VAL A 75 13.46 -8.15 -10.82
C VAL A 75 13.11 -6.67 -10.93
N PHE A 76 11.88 -6.40 -11.33
CA PHE A 76 11.28 -5.08 -11.44
C PHE A 76 10.28 -4.89 -10.30
N LEU A 77 10.43 -3.79 -9.56
CA LEU A 77 9.55 -3.41 -8.46
C LEU A 77 8.75 -2.17 -8.85
N ASP A 78 7.42 -2.25 -8.78
CA ASP A 78 6.51 -1.16 -9.17
C ASP A 78 6.93 -0.51 -10.51
N ALA A 79 7.33 -1.32 -11.48
CA ALA A 79 7.73 -0.85 -12.80
C ALA A 79 6.55 -0.96 -13.77
N ASP A 80 6.47 -0.04 -14.72
CA ASP A 80 5.40 -0.12 -15.71
C ASP A 80 5.64 -1.26 -16.72
N LEU A 81 4.56 -1.79 -17.31
CA LEU A 81 4.64 -2.93 -18.24
C LEU A 81 5.52 -2.61 -19.46
N SER A 82 5.60 -1.36 -19.90
CA SER A 82 6.49 -0.98 -21.00
C SER A 82 7.96 -1.22 -20.64
N THR A 83 8.35 -0.80 -19.44
CA THR A 83 9.69 -1.00 -18.88
C THR A 83 9.97 -2.49 -18.69
N ILE A 84 9.04 -3.23 -18.08
CA ILE A 84 9.17 -4.68 -17.86
C ILE A 84 9.37 -5.44 -19.18
N VAL A 85 8.58 -5.15 -20.21
CA VAL A 85 8.71 -5.85 -21.50
C VAL A 85 10.03 -5.52 -22.19
N GLY A 86 10.44 -4.25 -22.15
CA GLY A 86 11.62 -3.76 -22.87
C GLY A 86 12.92 -4.17 -22.17
N ASP A 87 13.08 -3.72 -20.94
CA ASP A 87 14.30 -3.93 -20.16
C ASP A 87 14.41 -5.39 -19.69
N GLY A 88 13.28 -6.05 -19.47
CA GLY A 88 13.21 -7.48 -19.18
C GLY A 88 13.45 -8.37 -20.41
N LYS A 89 13.61 -7.79 -21.60
CA LYS A 89 13.85 -8.49 -22.88
C LYS A 89 12.80 -9.56 -23.18
N LEU A 90 11.54 -9.24 -22.87
CA LEU A 90 10.42 -10.15 -23.07
C LEU A 90 9.77 -10.02 -24.45
N GLY A 91 9.92 -8.86 -25.10
CA GLY A 91 9.33 -8.58 -26.42
C GLY A 91 9.44 -7.11 -26.79
N ASN A 92 8.51 -6.62 -27.64
CA ASN A 92 8.46 -5.22 -28.05
C ASN A 92 7.43 -4.44 -27.20
N PRO A 93 7.85 -3.45 -26.37
CA PRO A 93 6.92 -2.65 -25.56
C PRO A 93 5.88 -1.89 -26.39
N LYS A 94 6.18 -1.61 -27.66
CA LYS A 94 5.25 -0.90 -28.54
C LYS A 94 4.02 -1.74 -28.92
N SER A 95 4.07 -3.06 -28.71
CA SER A 95 2.93 -3.96 -28.92
C SER A 95 1.86 -3.80 -27.84
N LEU A 96 2.21 -3.28 -26.66
CA LEU A 96 1.23 -2.91 -25.64
C LEU A 96 0.45 -1.65 -26.06
N SER A 97 -0.84 -1.61 -25.76
CA SER A 97 -1.66 -0.40 -25.93
C SER A 97 -1.19 0.72 -24.99
N LYS A 98 -1.46 1.98 -25.37
CA LYS A 98 -0.92 3.16 -24.65
C LYS A 98 -1.20 3.16 -23.15
N PHE A 99 -2.40 2.75 -22.72
CA PHE A 99 -2.78 2.71 -21.31
C PHE A 99 -2.23 1.48 -20.59
N VAL A 100 -2.20 0.33 -21.26
CA VAL A 100 -1.66 -0.91 -20.70
C VAL A 100 -0.17 -0.78 -20.36
N ARG A 101 0.58 -0.01 -21.15
CA ARG A 101 1.99 0.30 -20.88
C ARG A 101 2.25 0.90 -19.50
N LEU A 102 1.26 1.57 -18.91
CA LEU A 102 1.39 2.30 -17.65
C LEU A 102 0.95 1.47 -16.43
N LEU A 103 0.44 0.25 -16.65
CA LEU A 103 0.09 -0.65 -15.55
C LEU A 103 1.37 -1.09 -14.83
N ARG A 104 1.31 -1.20 -13.50
CA ARG A 104 2.48 -1.40 -12.64
C ARG A 104 2.21 -2.52 -11.64
N PRO A 105 2.62 -3.76 -11.95
CA PRO A 105 2.61 -4.82 -10.96
C PRO A 105 3.64 -4.55 -9.86
N ASP A 106 3.38 -5.09 -8.67
CA ASP A 106 4.24 -4.84 -7.51
C ASP A 106 5.62 -5.46 -7.67
N ILE A 107 5.69 -6.74 -8.05
CA ILE A 107 6.94 -7.45 -8.33
C ILE A 107 6.81 -8.21 -9.64
N THR A 108 7.77 -8.06 -10.54
CA THR A 108 7.93 -8.92 -11.71
C THR A 108 9.36 -9.41 -11.83
N ASP A 109 9.54 -10.73 -11.89
CA ASP A 109 10.83 -11.37 -12.16
C ASP A 109 10.81 -11.93 -13.59
N THR A 110 11.51 -11.27 -14.50
CA THR A 110 11.51 -11.65 -15.91
C THR A 110 12.48 -12.78 -16.22
N ARG A 111 13.30 -13.21 -15.25
CA ARG A 111 14.13 -14.41 -15.38
C ARG A 111 13.37 -15.65 -14.93
N ALA A 112 12.68 -15.57 -13.81
CA ALA A 112 11.83 -16.65 -13.29
C ALA A 112 10.47 -16.70 -13.99
N LEU A 113 10.14 -15.68 -14.80
CA LEU A 113 8.86 -15.52 -15.51
C LEU A 113 7.66 -15.54 -14.54
N VAL A 114 7.79 -14.80 -13.44
CA VAL A 114 6.73 -14.69 -12.43
C VAL A 114 6.38 -13.25 -12.08
N LEU A 115 5.14 -13.04 -11.67
CA LEU A 115 4.61 -11.77 -11.19
C LEU A 115 3.92 -11.97 -9.84
N PHE A 116 3.96 -10.95 -8.99
CA PHE A 116 3.23 -10.90 -7.73
C PHE A 116 2.56 -9.53 -7.56
N GLU A 117 1.31 -9.55 -7.08
CA GLU A 117 0.64 -8.43 -6.42
C GLU A 117 0.76 -8.58 -4.92
N ILE A 118 0.98 -7.48 -4.22
CA ILE A 118 1.12 -7.42 -2.76
C ILE A 118 -0.15 -6.78 -2.19
N LYS A 119 -0.79 -7.47 -1.24
CA LYS A 119 -2.08 -7.04 -0.68
C LYS A 119 -2.16 -7.29 0.82
N PRO A 120 -2.96 -6.51 1.58
CA PRO A 120 -3.29 -6.87 2.96
C PRO A 120 -3.93 -8.26 3.05
N ASP A 121 -3.69 -8.96 4.16
CA ASP A 121 -4.24 -10.30 4.46
C ASP A 121 -5.72 -10.23 4.88
N ASP A 122 -6.59 -9.85 3.94
CA ASP A 122 -8.04 -9.90 4.02
C ASP A 122 -8.68 -10.38 2.71
N GLU A 123 -9.91 -10.88 2.76
CA GLU A 123 -10.55 -11.54 1.62
C GLU A 123 -10.85 -10.59 0.44
N ALA A 124 -11.18 -9.33 0.73
CA ALA A 124 -11.47 -8.34 -0.31
C ALA A 124 -10.18 -7.97 -1.05
N SER A 125 -9.12 -7.67 -0.31
CA SER A 125 -7.79 -7.37 -0.85
C SER A 125 -7.20 -8.56 -1.63
N ARG A 126 -7.40 -9.79 -1.13
CA ARG A 126 -7.00 -11.02 -1.83
C ARG A 126 -7.73 -11.18 -3.17
N SER A 127 -9.04 -10.96 -3.20
CA SER A 127 -9.84 -11.03 -4.43
C SER A 127 -9.41 -9.96 -5.43
N GLU A 128 -9.15 -8.74 -4.96
CA GLU A 128 -8.64 -7.64 -5.80
C GLU A 128 -7.26 -7.97 -6.38
N GLY A 129 -6.32 -8.45 -5.54
CA GLY A 129 -4.98 -8.83 -5.98
C GLY A 129 -5.00 -9.93 -7.04
N LYS A 130 -5.90 -10.91 -6.90
CA LYS A 130 -6.08 -11.96 -7.90
C LYS A 130 -6.54 -11.40 -9.25
N ALA A 131 -7.52 -10.48 -9.23
CA ALA A 131 -8.00 -9.85 -10.45
C ALA A 131 -6.91 -8.99 -11.10
N GLN A 132 -6.16 -8.21 -10.33
CA GLN A 132 -5.05 -7.38 -10.82
C GLN A 132 -3.92 -8.23 -11.41
N ALA A 133 -3.43 -9.22 -10.67
CA ALA A 133 -2.41 -10.16 -11.15
C ALA A 133 -2.86 -10.84 -12.46
N GLY A 134 -4.11 -11.29 -12.53
CA GLY A 134 -4.69 -11.89 -13.74
C GLY A 134 -4.71 -10.92 -14.93
N HIS A 135 -5.11 -9.67 -14.72
CA HIS A 135 -5.10 -8.65 -15.78
C HIS A 135 -3.68 -8.34 -16.28
N TYR A 136 -2.71 -8.23 -15.38
CA TYR A 136 -1.32 -7.97 -15.75
C TYR A 136 -0.71 -9.15 -16.51
N LEU A 137 -0.93 -10.38 -16.03
CA LEU A 137 -0.48 -11.59 -16.71
C LEU A 137 -1.11 -11.74 -18.11
N ALA A 138 -2.40 -11.46 -18.26
CA ALA A 138 -3.06 -11.48 -19.57
C ALA A 138 -2.42 -10.44 -20.51
N ALA A 139 -2.29 -9.19 -20.06
CA ALA A 139 -1.72 -8.11 -20.87
C ALA A 139 -0.25 -8.36 -21.27
N LEU A 140 0.57 -8.88 -20.35
CA LEU A 140 1.96 -9.25 -20.65
C LEU A 140 2.00 -10.42 -21.64
N ASN A 141 1.26 -11.50 -21.37
CA ASN A 141 1.34 -12.72 -22.16
C ASN A 141 0.80 -12.60 -23.59
N GLU A 142 0.10 -11.51 -23.91
CA GLU A 142 -0.29 -11.15 -25.28
C GLU A 142 0.88 -10.64 -26.14
N VAL A 143 1.91 -10.04 -25.52
CA VAL A 143 2.97 -9.32 -26.23
C VAL A 143 4.37 -9.90 -26.07
N VAL A 144 4.57 -10.79 -25.09
CA VAL A 144 5.86 -11.46 -24.86
C VAL A 144 6.06 -12.63 -25.82
N GLU A 145 7.31 -13.03 -26.01
CA GLU A 145 7.66 -14.21 -26.81
C GLU A 145 7.04 -15.49 -26.23
N PRO A 146 6.67 -16.48 -27.06
CA PRO A 146 5.93 -17.67 -26.60
C PRO A 146 6.62 -18.49 -25.49
N ASP A 147 7.95 -18.52 -25.47
CA ASP A 147 8.79 -19.20 -24.47
C ASP A 147 9.05 -18.36 -23.22
N LYS A 148 8.55 -17.11 -23.19
CA LYS A 148 8.72 -16.14 -22.09
C LYS A 148 7.40 -15.78 -21.41
N LYS A 149 6.39 -16.64 -21.52
CA LYS A 149 5.11 -16.43 -20.83
C LYS A 149 5.30 -16.45 -19.32
N LEU A 150 4.76 -15.43 -18.67
CA LEU A 150 4.80 -15.27 -17.23
C LEU A 150 3.62 -15.97 -16.56
N ALA A 151 3.81 -16.38 -15.32
CA ALA A 151 2.79 -16.94 -14.44
C ALA A 151 2.72 -16.18 -13.10
N GLY A 152 1.70 -16.46 -12.30
CA GLY A 152 1.68 -16.00 -10.91
C GLY A 152 2.75 -16.74 -10.10
N GLY A 153 3.60 -16.00 -9.39
CA GLY A 153 4.63 -16.61 -8.56
C GLY A 153 4.06 -17.31 -7.33
N THR A 154 4.81 -18.24 -6.72
CA THR A 154 4.35 -19.05 -5.59
C THR A 154 5.44 -19.18 -4.53
N GLY A 155 5.05 -19.57 -3.30
CA GLY A 155 6.00 -19.97 -2.25
C GLY A 155 6.88 -18.84 -1.71
N PHE A 156 6.53 -17.58 -1.95
CA PHE A 156 7.28 -16.45 -1.38
C PHE A 156 6.69 -16.06 -0.02
N GLU A 157 7.48 -16.27 1.02
CA GLU A 157 7.08 -16.00 2.41
C GLU A 157 8.23 -15.42 3.21
N GLY A 158 7.89 -14.75 4.30
CA GLY A 158 8.88 -14.20 5.21
C GLY A 158 8.27 -13.31 6.27
N SER A 159 9.12 -12.83 7.17
CA SER A 159 8.75 -11.80 8.11
C SER A 159 9.97 -11.02 8.57
N LEU A 160 9.73 -9.77 8.95
CA LEU A 160 10.71 -8.90 9.61
C LEU A 160 10.11 -8.33 10.88
N PHE A 161 10.98 -7.85 11.76
CA PHE A 161 10.58 -7.19 13.00
C PHE A 161 11.10 -5.77 13.08
N LEU A 162 10.29 -4.90 13.67
CA LEU A 162 10.66 -3.53 13.99
C LEU A 162 10.50 -3.34 15.49
N GLU A 163 11.63 -3.18 16.15
CA GLU A 163 11.70 -2.87 17.56
C GLU A 163 11.89 -1.37 17.76
N PHE A 164 11.05 -0.79 18.60
CA PHE A 164 11.19 0.59 19.07
C PHE A 164 11.74 0.64 20.49
N GLU A 165 12.43 1.74 20.82
CA GLU A 165 12.89 2.14 22.16
C GLU A 165 13.71 1.08 22.92
N ASN A 166 14.46 0.20 22.21
CA ASN A 166 15.32 -0.84 22.82
C ASN A 166 14.62 -1.63 23.97
N GLY A 167 13.46 -2.21 23.69
CA GLY A 167 12.60 -2.89 24.66
C GLY A 167 11.16 -2.34 24.70
N GLY A 168 10.82 -1.46 23.76
CA GLY A 168 9.50 -0.87 23.56
C GLY A 168 8.54 -1.75 22.77
N ALA A 169 7.75 -1.12 21.92
CA ALA A 169 6.85 -1.80 20.99
C ALA A 169 7.64 -2.71 20.02
N LEU A 170 7.12 -3.91 19.77
CA LEU A 170 7.68 -4.82 18.78
C LEU A 170 6.61 -5.06 17.70
N TRP A 171 6.86 -4.50 16.52
CA TRP A 171 6.02 -4.72 15.36
C TRP A 171 6.61 -5.85 14.52
N ARG A 172 5.75 -6.58 13.82
CA ARG A 172 6.13 -7.61 12.87
C ARG A 172 5.34 -7.41 11.58
N LEU A 173 6.06 -7.31 10.48
CA LEU A 173 5.50 -7.50 9.15
C LEU A 173 5.74 -8.94 8.75
N SER A 174 4.67 -9.65 8.39
CA SER A 174 4.74 -11.00 7.83
C SER A 174 4.05 -11.04 6.49
N TRP A 175 4.53 -11.88 5.58
CA TRP A 175 3.89 -12.11 4.28
C TRP A 175 3.99 -13.57 3.86
N ARG A 176 3.05 -13.97 3.00
CA ARG A 176 3.00 -15.29 2.37
C ARG A 176 2.27 -15.19 1.03
N THR A 177 2.60 -16.08 0.10
CA THR A 177 1.91 -16.21 -1.20
C THR A 177 1.00 -17.45 -1.19
N PRO A 178 -0.25 -17.35 -0.68
CA PRO A 178 -1.14 -18.50 -0.57
C PRO A 178 -1.76 -18.91 -1.93
N GLU A 179 -1.76 -18.02 -2.91
CA GLU A 179 -2.22 -18.26 -4.27
C GLU A 179 -1.20 -17.73 -5.30
N PRO A 180 -1.11 -18.35 -6.49
CA PRO A 180 -0.23 -17.86 -7.54
C PRO A 180 -0.44 -16.38 -7.86
N GLY A 181 0.62 -15.60 -7.72
CA GLY A 181 0.66 -14.18 -8.06
C GLY A 181 0.07 -13.23 -7.02
N VAL A 182 -0.35 -13.72 -5.84
CA VAL A 182 -0.88 -12.87 -4.77
C VAL A 182 -0.13 -13.11 -3.47
N THR A 183 0.67 -12.14 -3.06
CA THR A 183 1.39 -12.11 -1.79
C THR A 183 0.60 -11.29 -0.78
N LEU A 184 0.12 -11.95 0.27
CA LEU A 184 -0.63 -11.30 1.35
C LEU A 184 0.31 -10.89 2.47
N TYR A 185 0.16 -9.69 3.00
CA TYR A 185 0.93 -9.18 4.13
C TYR A 185 0.05 -8.80 5.32
N ARG A 186 0.63 -8.93 6.51
CA ARG A 186 0.00 -8.52 7.77
C ARG A 186 1.00 -7.85 8.68
N TRP A 187 0.60 -6.70 9.21
CA TRP A 187 1.24 -6.07 10.35
C TRP A 187 0.65 -6.59 11.65
N SER A 188 1.53 -6.91 12.59
CA SER A 188 1.14 -7.28 13.95
C SER A 188 1.99 -6.55 14.97
N TYR A 189 1.43 -6.44 16.17
CA TYR A 189 1.96 -5.69 17.28
C TYR A 189 2.09 -6.59 18.50
N ARG A 190 3.19 -6.43 19.23
CA ARG A 190 3.42 -7.00 20.55
C ARG A 190 3.66 -5.86 21.52
N ARG A 191 2.97 -5.92 22.66
CA ARG A 191 2.96 -4.85 23.66
C ARG A 191 4.34 -4.63 24.26
N LYS A 192 4.62 -3.37 24.57
CA LYS A 192 5.80 -2.97 25.34
C LYS A 192 5.86 -3.76 26.65
N LYS A 193 6.96 -4.49 26.86
CA LYS A 193 7.28 -5.16 28.12
C LYS A 193 8.71 -4.80 28.50
N PRO A 194 8.90 -3.69 29.25
CA PRO A 194 10.23 -3.22 29.62
C PRO A 194 11.02 -4.31 30.36
N GLY A 195 12.30 -4.46 30.01
CA GLY A 195 13.19 -5.45 30.63
C GLY A 195 12.96 -6.91 30.20
N ALA A 196 12.00 -7.19 29.31
CA ALA A 196 11.80 -8.52 28.78
C ALA A 196 12.83 -8.86 27.70
N SER A 197 13.33 -10.10 27.73
CA SER A 197 14.19 -10.65 26.70
C SER A 197 13.48 -10.71 25.34
N TRP A 198 14.26 -10.81 24.26
CA TRP A 198 13.72 -11.03 22.91
C TRP A 198 12.77 -12.23 22.87
N LYS A 199 13.18 -13.37 23.45
CA LYS A 199 12.38 -14.61 23.47
C LYS A 199 11.03 -14.42 24.16
N GLU A 200 11.00 -13.71 25.28
CA GLU A 200 9.74 -13.40 25.97
C GLU A 200 8.84 -12.47 25.17
N ARG A 201 9.41 -11.48 24.47
CA ARG A 201 8.62 -10.56 23.63
C ARG A 201 8.11 -11.27 22.39
N ALA A 202 8.94 -12.02 21.68
CA ALA A 202 8.54 -12.82 20.52
C ALA A 202 7.42 -13.82 20.86
N ALA A 203 7.42 -14.38 22.07
CA ALA A 203 6.39 -15.28 22.58
C ALA A 203 5.08 -14.58 23.01
N GLN A 204 5.02 -13.25 23.05
CA GLN A 204 3.77 -12.55 23.32
C GLN A 204 2.74 -12.81 22.21
N LYS A 205 1.47 -12.75 22.59
CA LYS A 205 0.35 -12.78 21.64
C LYS A 205 0.49 -11.64 20.64
N GLU A 206 0.34 -11.98 19.36
CA GLU A 206 0.24 -11.00 18.29
C GLU A 206 -1.12 -10.32 18.30
N GLU A 207 -1.12 -8.99 18.32
CA GLU A 207 -2.28 -8.12 18.21
C GLU A 207 -2.24 -7.37 16.87
N GLU A 208 -3.37 -6.82 16.43
CA GLU A 208 -3.36 -5.85 15.35
C GLU A 208 -2.65 -4.56 15.80
N VAL A 209 -1.95 -3.87 14.90
CA VAL A 209 -1.32 -2.59 15.24
C VAL A 209 -2.43 -1.59 15.55
N PRO A 210 -2.49 -1.03 16.78
CA PRO A 210 -3.49 -0.03 17.12
C PRO A 210 -3.39 1.17 16.18
N LYS A 211 -4.54 1.77 15.84
CA LYS A 211 -4.58 2.91 14.92
C LYS A 211 -3.65 4.02 15.41
N GLU A 212 -3.75 4.40 16.67
CA GLU A 212 -2.96 5.47 17.30
C GLU A 212 -1.45 5.21 17.22
N GLU A 213 -1.05 3.95 17.39
CA GLU A 213 0.34 3.51 17.31
C GLU A 213 0.85 3.57 15.84
N ALA A 214 0.00 3.22 14.87
CA ALA A 214 0.28 3.41 13.45
C ALA A 214 0.35 4.90 13.06
N GLU A 215 -0.53 5.77 13.58
CA GLU A 215 -0.49 7.22 13.32
C GLU A 215 0.80 7.84 13.84
N GLN A 216 1.23 7.42 15.03
CA GLN A 216 2.40 7.99 15.69
C GLN A 216 3.71 7.53 15.04
N ARG A 217 3.80 6.28 14.58
CA ARG A 217 5.08 5.65 14.22
C ARG A 217 5.15 5.15 12.77
N GLY A 218 4.07 5.18 12.00
CA GLY A 218 4.01 4.56 10.66
C GLY A 218 5.04 5.12 9.68
N GLU A 219 5.21 6.45 9.64
CA GLU A 219 6.24 7.07 8.80
C GLU A 219 7.65 6.69 9.24
N LEU A 220 7.91 6.71 10.55
CA LEU A 220 9.20 6.33 11.12
C LEU A 220 9.53 4.85 10.84
N ALA A 221 8.52 3.98 10.86
CA ALA A 221 8.63 2.58 10.49
C ALA A 221 9.03 2.41 9.02
N GLU A 222 8.39 3.12 8.09
CA GLU A 222 8.76 3.10 6.66
C GLU A 222 10.22 3.50 6.47
N GLN A 223 10.63 4.63 7.07
CA GLN A 223 11.99 5.16 6.95
C GLN A 223 13.03 4.21 7.55
N ALA A 224 12.76 3.62 8.71
CA ALA A 224 13.68 2.71 9.38
C ALA A 224 13.88 1.42 8.57
N ILE A 225 12.81 0.87 7.98
CA ILE A 225 12.87 -0.30 7.12
C ILE A 225 13.66 -0.02 5.85
N ARG A 226 13.43 1.15 5.23
CA ARG A 226 14.19 1.58 4.05
C ARG A 226 15.68 1.66 4.36
N ALA A 227 16.05 2.34 5.45
CA ALA A 227 17.44 2.44 5.89
C ALA A 227 18.08 1.07 6.11
N ALA A 228 17.34 0.11 6.70
CA ALA A 228 17.83 -1.25 6.94
C ALA A 228 18.16 -2.02 5.65
N TYR A 229 17.32 -1.92 4.61
CA TYR A 229 17.59 -2.57 3.32
C TYR A 229 18.63 -1.84 2.45
N GLU A 230 18.80 -0.53 2.64
CA GLU A 230 19.74 0.29 1.86
C GLU A 230 21.13 0.41 2.52
N GLY A 231 21.28 -0.06 3.75
CA GLY A 231 22.51 0.15 4.54
C GLY A 231 22.75 1.62 4.91
N GLY A 232 21.67 2.41 4.96
CA GLY A 232 21.71 3.85 5.22
C GLY A 232 21.71 4.20 6.71
N GLU A 233 21.85 5.50 7.01
CA GLU A 233 21.71 6.01 8.37
C GLU A 233 20.29 5.82 8.91
N ARG A 234 20.17 5.57 10.22
CA ARG A 234 18.88 5.47 10.89
C ARG A 234 18.16 6.82 10.87
N PRO A 235 16.85 6.86 10.63
CA PRO A 235 16.11 8.11 10.58
C PRO A 235 16.12 8.82 11.95
N LYS A 236 16.14 10.15 11.92
CA LYS A 236 16.16 10.98 13.12
C LYS A 236 14.93 10.68 13.99
N GLY A 237 15.17 10.38 15.27
CA GLY A 237 14.09 10.03 16.21
C GLY A 237 13.77 8.54 16.29
N PHE A 238 14.31 7.71 15.38
CA PHE A 238 14.24 6.26 15.54
C PHE A 238 15.27 5.77 16.55
N GLN A 239 14.77 5.40 17.72
CA GLN A 239 15.51 4.63 18.71
C GLN A 239 14.97 3.21 18.64
N GLY A 240 15.80 2.24 18.22
CA GLY A 240 15.32 0.89 17.96
C GLY A 240 16.19 0.11 16.98
N GLN A 241 15.66 -1.03 16.51
CA GLN A 241 16.32 -1.94 15.59
C GLN A 241 15.31 -2.52 14.59
N VAL A 242 15.75 -2.69 13.34
CA VAL A 242 15.04 -3.51 12.35
C VAL A 242 15.75 -4.86 12.28
N TYR A 243 15.00 -5.95 12.36
CA TYR A 243 15.51 -7.31 12.17
C TYR A 243 14.96 -7.83 10.84
N LEU A 244 15.83 -7.91 9.84
CA LEU A 244 15.49 -8.43 8.52
C LEU A 244 15.31 -9.96 8.59
N PRO A 245 14.71 -10.60 7.57
CA PRO A 245 14.50 -12.04 7.60
C PRO A 245 15.79 -12.84 7.82
N ALA A 246 16.91 -12.39 7.25
CA ALA A 246 18.21 -13.03 7.43
C ALA A 246 18.76 -12.96 8.87
N ASP A 247 18.31 -12.00 9.68
CA ASP A 247 18.75 -11.80 11.05
C ASP A 247 17.99 -12.69 12.05
N CYS A 248 16.94 -13.39 11.60
CA CYS A 248 16.00 -14.12 12.45
C CYS A 248 16.37 -15.61 12.65
N HIS A 249 17.61 -16.00 12.36
CA HIS A 249 18.12 -17.38 12.41
C HIS A 249 19.14 -17.61 13.54
#